data_AF-A0A7W1SKT0-F1
#
_entry.id   AF-A0A7W1SKT0-F1
#
_cell.length_a   1.000
_cell.length_b   1.000
_cell.length_c   1.000
_cell.angle_alpha   90.00
_cell.angle_beta   90.00
_cell.angle_gamma   90.00
#
_symmetry.space_group_name_H-M   'P 1'
#
loop_
_entity.id
_entity.type
_entity.pdbx_description
1 polymer ?
#
loop_
_entity_poly.entity_id
_entity_poly.type
_entity_poly.pdbx_seq_one_letter_code
_entity_poly.pdbx_strand_id
1 'polypeptide(L)'
;MPSPPAYLATQLHCARFAETSRGEVETQTARRSVKGTTDRDGAWSFQARDSAGVVVLEGWYESLSLRRRTAESEISADTDGLIGGRYRGLLRRSGGYAEVAVPFVPDEVAEVADLSGAARDLFPPLPPESLRPGQSWRGPEVELTRLPDTSVAGRPMLRFRLEARSDAREVVPRGDTVPIPVRQTTLEQGEILWSPASGLVRRTRDITIEATIPSGGRIREPVRFRVVQRVELTRLSQRTACG
;
A
#
# COMPACT_ATOMS: atom_id res chain seq x y z
N MET A 1 30.42 9.98 2.07
CA MET A 1 29.25 9.41 2.79
C MET A 1 28.25 8.92 1.76
N PRO A 2 27.56 7.79 1.96
CA PRO A 2 26.53 7.34 1.01
C PRO A 2 25.41 8.39 0.93
N SER A 3 24.87 8.61 -0.26
CA SER A 3 23.73 9.51 -0.45
C SER A 3 22.47 8.96 0.23
N PRO A 4 21.56 9.83 0.70
CA PRO A 4 20.29 9.39 1.26
C PRO A 4 19.51 8.54 0.25
N PRO A 5 18.71 7.55 0.70
CA PRO A 5 17.83 6.81 -0.18
C PRO A 5 16.80 7.77 -0.79
N ALA A 6 16.59 7.68 -2.10
CA ALA A 6 15.67 8.54 -2.81
C ALA A 6 15.08 7.83 -4.03
N TYR A 7 13.79 8.01 -4.29
CA TYR A 7 13.16 7.57 -5.53
C TYR A 7 13.70 8.35 -6.72
N LEU A 8 14.17 7.62 -7.73
CA LEU A 8 14.64 8.17 -9.00
C LEU A 8 13.82 7.59 -10.15
N ALA A 9 13.55 8.40 -11.17
CA ALA A 9 12.83 7.92 -12.35
C ALA A 9 13.55 6.73 -13.01
N THR A 10 14.88 6.76 -13.10
CA THR A 10 15.68 5.66 -13.67
C THR A 10 15.56 4.33 -12.92
N GLN A 11 15.26 4.37 -11.62
CA GLN A 11 15.03 3.16 -10.83
C GLN A 11 13.63 2.59 -11.07
N LEU A 12 12.64 3.47 -11.28
CA LEU A 12 11.23 3.11 -11.40
C LEU A 12 10.78 2.87 -12.84
N HIS A 13 11.49 3.44 -13.83
CA HIS A 13 11.20 3.24 -15.23
C HIS A 13 11.37 1.76 -15.58
N CYS A 14 10.28 1.13 -16.01
CA CYS A 14 10.18 -0.30 -16.28
C CYS A 14 10.44 -1.20 -15.06
N ALA A 15 10.25 -0.65 -13.86
CA ALA A 15 10.25 -1.47 -12.66
C ALA A 15 9.00 -2.34 -12.63
N ARG A 16 9.18 -3.58 -12.18
CA ARG A 16 8.10 -4.54 -11.98
C ARG A 16 8.13 -5.04 -10.55
N PHE A 17 6.98 -5.30 -9.97
CA PHE A 17 6.87 -5.81 -8.61
C PHE A 17 5.79 -6.88 -8.53
N ALA A 18 6.07 -7.98 -7.85
CA ALA A 18 5.03 -8.89 -7.40
C ALA A 18 4.53 -8.42 -6.03
N GLU A 19 3.22 -8.34 -5.90
CA GLU A 19 2.50 -8.04 -4.68
C GLU A 19 1.72 -9.27 -4.25
N THR A 20 1.82 -9.64 -2.98
CA THR A 20 0.91 -10.57 -2.33
C THR A 20 0.36 -9.92 -1.08
N SER A 21 -0.92 -10.09 -0.83
CA SER A 21 -1.61 -9.49 0.31
C SER A 21 -2.66 -10.44 0.83
N ARG A 22 -2.62 -10.71 2.13
CA ARG A 22 -3.62 -11.51 2.83
C ARG A 22 -4.18 -10.74 4.00
N GLY A 23 -5.51 -10.65 4.05
CA GLY A 23 -6.26 -9.95 5.07
C GLY A 23 -7.23 -10.87 5.79
N GLU A 24 -7.39 -10.63 7.08
CA GLU A 24 -8.48 -11.13 7.90
C GLU A 24 -9.36 -9.95 8.30
N VAL A 25 -10.65 -10.07 8.07
CA VAL A 25 -11.65 -9.03 8.32
C VAL A 25 -12.65 -9.56 9.34
N GLU A 26 -12.80 -8.87 10.46
CA GLU A 26 -13.83 -9.13 11.44
C GLU A 26 -14.73 -7.91 11.61
N THR A 27 -16.03 -8.12 11.43
CA THR A 27 -17.07 -7.11 11.67
C THR A 27 -17.96 -7.58 12.81
N GLN A 28 -18.04 -6.79 13.88
CA GLN A 28 -18.86 -7.07 15.05
C GLN A 28 -19.95 -6.02 15.20
N THR A 29 -21.17 -6.50 15.44
CA THR A 29 -22.35 -5.72 15.83
C THR A 29 -22.85 -6.24 17.18
N ALA A 30 -23.86 -5.62 17.77
CA ALA A 30 -24.43 -6.10 19.04
C ALA A 30 -24.98 -7.53 18.96
N ARG A 31 -25.33 -8.01 17.75
CA ARG A 31 -26.03 -9.30 17.56
C ARG A 31 -25.25 -10.33 16.76
N ARG A 32 -24.22 -9.92 16.02
CA ARG A 32 -23.52 -10.78 15.06
C ARG A 32 -22.04 -10.41 14.94
N SER A 33 -21.19 -11.43 14.86
CA SER A 33 -19.82 -11.30 14.34
C SER A 33 -19.74 -12.01 12.99
N VAL A 34 -19.17 -11.35 12.00
CA VAL A 34 -18.89 -11.90 10.67
C VAL A 34 -17.39 -11.83 10.45
N LYS A 35 -16.81 -12.96 10.05
CA LYS A 35 -15.39 -13.08 9.69
C LYS A 35 -15.25 -13.39 8.22
N GLY A 36 -14.22 -12.82 7.60
CA GLY A 36 -13.82 -13.12 6.24
C GLY A 36 -12.32 -13.03 6.08
N THR A 37 -11.85 -13.62 4.99
CA THR A 37 -10.46 -13.49 4.53
C THR A 37 -10.46 -12.86 3.15
N THR A 38 -9.45 -12.08 2.85
CA THR A 38 -9.22 -11.47 1.54
C THR A 38 -7.82 -11.80 1.08
N ASP A 39 -7.66 -12.24 -0.16
CA ASP A 39 -6.37 -12.47 -0.79
C ASP A 39 -6.26 -11.57 -2.04
N ARG A 40 -5.10 -10.97 -2.24
CA ARG A 40 -4.74 -10.17 -3.42
C ARG A 40 -3.35 -10.57 -3.88
N ASP A 41 -3.25 -11.01 -5.12
CA ASP A 41 -1.98 -11.34 -5.78
C ASP A 41 -1.90 -10.56 -7.09
N GLY A 42 -0.86 -9.75 -7.27
CA GLY A 42 -0.76 -8.90 -8.46
C GLY A 42 0.68 -8.66 -8.93
N ALA A 43 0.83 -8.40 -10.22
CA ALA A 43 2.09 -8.00 -10.81
C ALA A 43 1.98 -6.54 -11.27
N TRP A 44 2.73 -5.64 -10.63
CA TRP A 44 2.80 -4.23 -11.00
C TRP A 44 3.84 -3.99 -12.08
N SER A 45 3.54 -3.04 -12.98
CA SER A 45 4.49 -2.40 -13.89
C SER A 45 4.44 -0.90 -13.77
N PHE A 46 5.60 -0.26 -13.94
CA PHE A 46 5.76 1.18 -13.83
C PHE A 46 6.49 1.79 -15.03
N GLN A 47 6.02 2.97 -15.44
CA GLN A 47 6.76 3.92 -16.24
C GLN A 47 6.99 5.18 -15.41
N ALA A 48 8.22 5.68 -15.44
CA ALA A 48 8.60 6.85 -14.67
C ALA A 48 9.42 7.81 -15.52
N ARG A 49 9.29 9.11 -15.25
CA ARG A 49 10.14 10.16 -15.80
C ARG A 49 10.36 11.25 -14.76
N ASP A 50 11.52 11.88 -14.78
CA ASP A 50 11.79 13.04 -13.93
C ASP A 50 11.06 14.27 -14.47
N SER A 51 10.54 15.10 -13.57
CA SER A 51 9.94 16.40 -13.89
C SER A 51 10.10 17.35 -12.71
N ALA A 52 10.83 18.45 -12.89
CA ALA A 52 10.96 19.53 -11.90
C ALA A 52 11.26 19.06 -10.45
N GLY A 53 12.10 18.03 -10.28
CA GLY A 53 12.49 17.51 -8.96
C GLY A 53 11.54 16.48 -8.34
N VAL A 54 10.45 16.13 -9.04
CA VAL A 54 9.57 15.00 -8.71
C VAL A 54 9.62 13.92 -9.79
N VAL A 55 9.17 12.72 -9.45
CA VAL A 55 9.00 11.61 -10.41
C VAL A 55 7.54 11.58 -10.83
N VAL A 56 7.28 11.78 -12.13
CA VAL A 56 5.96 11.49 -12.72
C VAL A 56 5.89 9.99 -12.95
N LEU A 57 4.90 9.35 -12.35
CA LEU A 57 4.78 7.90 -12.32
C LEU A 57 3.46 7.46 -12.93
N GLU A 58 3.53 6.51 -13.86
CA GLU A 58 2.40 5.73 -14.34
C GLU A 58 2.58 4.27 -13.90
N GLY A 59 1.57 3.67 -13.30
CA GLY A 59 1.59 2.29 -12.83
C GLY A 59 0.32 1.54 -13.20
N TRP A 60 0.43 0.24 -13.43
CA TRP A 60 -0.72 -0.63 -13.68
C TRP A 60 -0.42 -2.06 -13.23
N TYR A 61 -1.48 -2.84 -12.99
CA TYR A 61 -1.37 -4.28 -12.82
C TYR A 61 -1.26 -4.94 -14.21
N GLU A 62 -0.19 -5.71 -14.44
CA GLU A 62 -0.09 -6.64 -15.58
C GLU A 62 -0.96 -7.88 -15.36
N SER A 63 -1.12 -8.28 -14.11
CA SER A 63 -2.07 -9.30 -13.67
C SER A 63 -2.56 -8.97 -12.27
N LEU A 64 -3.80 -9.33 -11.96
CA LEU A 64 -4.34 -9.19 -10.61
C LEU A 64 -5.43 -10.24 -10.35
N SER A 65 -5.25 -10.98 -9.28
CA SER A 65 -6.21 -11.94 -8.75
C SER A 65 -6.69 -11.47 -7.39
N LEU A 66 -8.01 -11.44 -7.21
CA LEU A 66 -8.65 -11.05 -5.98
C LEU A 66 -9.60 -12.13 -5.50
N ARG A 67 -9.60 -12.36 -4.20
CA ARG A 67 -10.46 -13.36 -3.59
C ARG A 67 -10.94 -12.90 -2.22
N ARG A 68 -12.20 -13.15 -1.92
CA ARG A 68 -12.79 -12.96 -0.60
C ARG A 68 -13.54 -14.22 -0.19
N ARG A 69 -13.27 -14.72 1.01
CA ARG A 69 -13.97 -15.86 1.59
C ARG A 69 -14.65 -15.47 2.89
N THR A 70 -15.86 -15.93 3.10
CA THR A 70 -16.60 -15.88 4.37
C THR A 70 -17.01 -17.30 4.75
N ALA A 71 -17.72 -17.47 5.87
CA ALA A 71 -18.30 -18.78 6.22
C ALA A 71 -19.38 -19.24 5.22
N GLU A 72 -20.01 -18.31 4.50
CA GLU A 72 -21.18 -18.57 3.67
C GLU A 72 -20.86 -18.53 2.16
N SER A 73 -19.76 -17.89 1.76
CA SER A 73 -19.44 -17.66 0.34
C SER A 73 -17.94 -17.49 0.06
N GLU A 74 -17.54 -17.81 -1.17
CA GLU A 74 -16.26 -17.41 -1.76
C GLU A 74 -16.56 -16.64 -3.06
N ILE A 75 -15.97 -15.46 -3.17
CA ILE A 75 -16.07 -14.60 -4.35
C ILE A 75 -14.65 -14.41 -4.87
N SER A 76 -14.43 -14.67 -6.15
CA SER A 76 -13.19 -14.40 -6.85
C SER A 76 -13.45 -13.50 -8.03
N ALA A 77 -12.63 -12.47 -8.19
CA ALA A 77 -12.60 -11.65 -9.38
C ALA A 77 -11.26 -11.89 -10.09
N ASP A 78 -11.33 -12.50 -11.27
CA ASP A 78 -10.21 -12.44 -12.21
C ASP A 78 -10.28 -11.08 -12.89
N THR A 79 -9.26 -10.25 -12.67
CA THR A 79 -9.28 -8.86 -13.10
C THR A 79 -8.48 -8.60 -14.36
N ASP A 80 -7.95 -9.66 -14.98
CA ASP A 80 -7.27 -9.59 -16.27
C ASP A 80 -8.26 -9.09 -17.35
N GLY A 81 -8.19 -7.78 -17.62
CA GLY A 81 -9.10 -7.07 -18.53
C GLY A 81 -10.21 -6.24 -17.88
N LEU A 82 -10.43 -6.36 -16.57
CA LEU A 82 -11.47 -5.61 -15.83
C LEU A 82 -10.97 -4.30 -15.23
N ILE A 83 -9.70 -4.23 -14.81
CA ILE A 83 -9.10 -2.95 -14.39
C ILE A 83 -8.56 -2.24 -15.62
N GLY A 84 -9.42 -1.43 -16.22
CA GLY A 84 -9.05 -0.53 -17.30
C GLY A 84 -8.32 0.70 -16.77
N GLY A 85 -7.04 0.84 -17.08
CA GLY A 85 -6.33 2.12 -16.95
C GLY A 85 -4.99 2.05 -16.22
N ARG A 86 -4.49 3.24 -15.87
CA ARG A 86 -3.20 3.43 -15.18
C ARG A 86 -3.40 4.34 -13.98
N TYR A 87 -2.77 3.99 -12.86
CA TYR A 87 -2.51 4.92 -11.79
C TYR A 87 -1.53 5.96 -12.30
N ARG A 88 -1.86 7.24 -12.18
CA ARG A 88 -0.97 8.33 -12.53
C ARG A 88 -0.81 9.23 -11.33
N GLY A 89 0.42 9.62 -11.04
CA GLY A 89 0.68 10.48 -9.90
C GLY A 89 2.08 11.05 -9.87
N LEU A 90 2.31 11.85 -8.85
CA LEU A 90 3.58 12.51 -8.58
C LEU A 90 4.20 11.89 -7.33
N LEU A 91 5.41 11.34 -7.46
CA LEU A 91 6.18 10.77 -6.37
C LEU A 91 7.35 11.71 -6.04
N ARG A 92 7.41 12.19 -4.79
CA ARG A 92 8.58 12.93 -4.32
C ARG A 92 9.74 11.98 -4.09
N ARG A 93 10.97 12.50 -4.17
CA ARG A 93 12.20 11.71 -3.94
C ARG A 93 12.23 11.03 -2.56
N SER A 94 11.64 11.65 -1.55
CA SER A 94 11.52 11.11 -0.19
C SER A 94 10.29 10.21 0.01
N GLY A 95 9.58 9.82 -1.05
CA GLY A 95 8.27 9.18 -0.94
C GLY A 95 7.11 10.18 -0.78
N GLY A 96 5.89 9.68 -0.62
CA GLY A 96 4.68 10.50 -0.65
C GLY A 96 4.17 10.66 -2.08
N TYR A 97 3.51 9.61 -2.56
CA TYR A 97 2.82 9.60 -3.84
C TYR A 97 1.50 10.37 -3.74
N ALA A 98 1.31 11.32 -4.66
CA ALA A 98 0.05 12.04 -4.81
C ALA A 98 -0.63 11.60 -6.12
N GLU A 99 -1.84 11.06 -6.01
CA GLU A 99 -2.65 10.63 -7.13
C GLU A 99 -3.08 11.84 -7.97
N VAL A 100 -2.93 11.68 -9.27
CA VAL A 100 -3.50 12.57 -10.30
C VAL A 100 -4.65 11.86 -11.01
N ALA A 101 -4.53 10.54 -11.23
CA ALA A 101 -5.60 9.71 -11.75
C ALA A 101 -5.50 8.28 -11.18
N VAL A 102 -6.64 7.65 -10.97
CA VAL A 102 -6.78 6.23 -10.61
C VAL A 102 -7.51 5.49 -11.73
N PRO A 103 -7.22 4.21 -11.97
CA PRO A 103 -7.96 3.43 -12.95
C PRO A 103 -9.42 3.26 -12.54
N PHE A 104 -10.27 2.98 -13.51
CA PHE A 104 -11.63 2.56 -13.22
C PHE A 104 -11.60 1.16 -12.57
N VAL A 105 -12.35 1.00 -11.49
CA VAL A 105 -12.50 -0.26 -10.76
C VAL A 105 -13.98 -0.62 -10.80
N PRO A 106 -14.38 -1.70 -11.51
CA PRO A 106 -15.76 -2.16 -11.53
C PRO A 106 -16.29 -2.48 -10.13
N ASP A 107 -17.60 -2.38 -9.94
CA ASP A 107 -18.24 -2.58 -8.63
C ASP A 107 -17.97 -4.00 -8.08
N GLU A 108 -17.91 -5.01 -8.95
CA GLU A 108 -17.60 -6.40 -8.60
C GLU A 108 -16.19 -6.53 -8.02
N VAL A 109 -15.25 -5.73 -8.51
CA VAL A 109 -13.88 -5.67 -7.99
C VAL A 109 -13.84 -4.88 -6.69
N ALA A 110 -14.56 -3.75 -6.63
CA ALA A 110 -14.65 -2.89 -5.45
C ALA A 110 -15.32 -3.60 -4.25
N GLU A 111 -16.21 -4.57 -4.49
CA GLU A 111 -16.81 -5.41 -3.44
C GLU A 111 -15.79 -6.34 -2.75
N VAL A 112 -14.73 -6.72 -3.48
CA VAL A 112 -13.68 -7.61 -2.99
C VAL A 112 -12.54 -6.83 -2.35
N ALA A 113 -12.09 -5.74 -2.99
CA ALA A 113 -10.99 -4.92 -2.50
C ALA A 113 -11.09 -3.46 -2.94
N ASP A 114 -10.73 -2.53 -2.04
CA ASP A 114 -10.50 -1.14 -2.40
C ASP A 114 -9.10 -0.99 -3.02
N LEU A 115 -9.06 -0.65 -4.31
CA LEU A 115 -7.83 -0.44 -5.07
C LEU A 115 -7.50 1.04 -5.27
N SER A 116 -8.34 1.97 -4.79
CA SER A 116 -8.17 3.40 -5.07
C SER A 116 -6.84 3.97 -4.56
N GLY A 117 -6.32 3.46 -3.43
CA GLY A 117 -5.03 3.83 -2.86
C GLY A 117 -3.87 2.89 -3.18
N ALA A 118 -4.07 1.89 -4.05
CA ALA A 118 -3.12 0.79 -4.19
C ALA A 118 -1.71 1.23 -4.62
N ALA A 119 -1.59 2.20 -5.53
CA ALA A 119 -0.29 2.72 -5.97
C ALA A 119 0.44 3.51 -4.87
N ARG A 120 -0.27 4.29 -4.05
CA ARG A 120 0.31 5.05 -2.93
C ARG A 120 0.97 4.13 -1.91
N ASP A 121 0.28 3.04 -1.64
CA ASP A 121 0.66 2.04 -0.66
C ASP A 121 1.96 1.30 -0.98
N LEU A 122 2.48 1.38 -2.20
CA LEU A 122 3.72 0.73 -2.60
C LEU A 122 4.96 1.51 -2.18
N PHE A 123 4.88 2.84 -2.14
CA PHE A 123 6.04 3.72 -2.02
C PHE A 123 6.14 4.32 -0.60
N PRO A 124 6.84 3.65 0.33
CA PRO A 124 7.00 4.18 1.68
C PRO A 124 7.75 5.53 1.66
N PRO A 125 7.56 6.36 2.68
CA PRO A 125 8.45 7.50 2.90
C PRO A 125 9.89 7.02 3.11
N LEU A 126 10.85 7.89 2.79
CA LEU A 126 12.28 7.68 2.94
C LEU A 126 12.88 8.85 3.74
N PRO A 127 13.90 8.60 4.58
CA PRO A 127 14.55 9.68 5.32
C PRO A 127 15.26 10.62 4.34
N PRO A 128 15.17 11.96 4.53
CA PRO A 128 15.85 12.93 3.67
C PRO A 128 17.37 12.94 3.88
N GLU A 129 17.85 12.25 4.92
CA GLU A 129 19.25 12.15 5.31
C GLU A 129 19.73 10.70 5.37
N SER A 130 21.05 10.51 5.31
CA SER A 130 21.67 9.19 5.41
C SER A 130 21.75 8.75 6.87
N LEU A 131 20.95 7.74 7.22
CA LEU A 131 20.98 7.12 8.54
C LEU A 131 22.10 6.07 8.64
N ARG A 132 22.81 6.06 9.77
CA ARG A 132 23.68 4.94 10.18
C ARG A 132 22.83 3.81 10.77
N PRO A 133 23.27 2.54 10.70
CA PRO A 133 22.60 1.45 11.42
C PRO A 133 22.37 1.79 12.89
N GLY A 134 21.14 1.56 13.36
CA GLY A 134 20.65 1.91 14.70
C GLY A 134 20.04 3.31 14.83
N GLN A 135 20.23 4.20 13.85
CA GLN A 135 19.60 5.53 13.87
C GLN A 135 18.16 5.48 13.33
N SER A 136 17.32 6.35 13.87
CA SER A 136 15.93 6.51 13.45
C SER A 136 15.65 7.91 12.92
N TRP A 137 14.76 7.99 11.95
CA TRP A 137 14.15 9.22 11.46
C TRP A 137 12.64 9.17 11.74
N ARG A 138 12.08 10.29 12.23
CA ARG A 138 10.64 10.43 12.48
C ARG A 138 10.04 11.43 11.49
N GLY A 139 9.05 10.98 10.74
CA GLY A 139 8.12 11.82 9.99
C GLY A 139 6.82 12.07 10.81
N PRO A 140 5.80 12.69 10.19
CA PRO A 140 4.55 13.02 10.87
C PRO A 140 3.80 11.82 11.48
N GLU A 141 3.74 10.69 10.76
CA GLU A 141 2.97 9.49 11.16
C GLU A 141 3.81 8.21 11.08
N VAL A 142 5.12 8.35 10.91
CA VAL A 142 6.03 7.24 10.59
C VAL A 142 7.38 7.40 11.29
N GLU A 143 7.93 6.30 11.75
CA GLU A 143 9.31 6.17 12.20
C GLU A 143 10.03 5.13 11.32
N LEU A 144 11.20 5.50 10.80
CA LEU A 144 12.08 4.61 10.08
C LEU A 144 13.37 4.40 10.89
N THR A 145 13.65 3.16 11.26
CA THR A 145 14.92 2.78 11.89
C THR A 145 15.82 2.10 10.87
N ARG A 146 17.06 2.57 10.72
CA ARG A 146 18.06 1.91 9.88
C ARG A 146 18.55 0.63 10.55
N LEU A 147 18.40 -0.51 9.90
CA LEU A 147 18.93 -1.80 10.34
C LEU A 147 20.35 -2.02 9.79
N PRO A 148 21.09 -3.05 10.21
CA PRO A 148 22.33 -3.45 9.54
C PRO A 148 22.10 -3.83 8.07
N ASP A 149 23.08 -3.51 7.22
CA ASP A 149 23.05 -3.77 5.79
C ASP A 149 23.06 -5.28 5.51
N THR A 150 22.58 -5.65 4.33
CA THR A 150 22.71 -7.01 3.82
C THR A 150 23.22 -6.98 2.39
N SER A 151 23.59 -8.14 1.85
CA SER A 151 23.88 -8.27 0.42
C SER A 151 22.95 -9.30 -0.21
N VAL A 152 22.50 -9.00 -1.42
CA VAL A 152 21.69 -9.91 -2.23
C VAL A 152 22.37 -10.04 -3.58
N ALA A 153 22.72 -11.26 -3.98
CA ALA A 153 23.52 -11.53 -5.18
C ALA A 153 24.77 -10.64 -5.29
N GLY A 154 25.48 -10.45 -4.17
CA GLY A 154 26.71 -9.64 -4.10
C GLY A 154 26.52 -8.12 -4.14
N ARG A 155 25.27 -7.62 -4.19
CA ARG A 155 24.97 -6.18 -4.20
C ARG A 155 24.58 -5.69 -2.81
N PRO A 156 25.09 -4.54 -2.34
CA PRO A 156 24.73 -3.99 -1.04
C PRO A 156 23.27 -3.51 -1.03
N MET A 157 22.59 -3.81 0.08
CA MET A 157 21.21 -3.43 0.33
C MET A 157 21.11 -2.72 1.68
N LEU A 158 20.46 -1.57 1.67
CA LEU A 158 20.06 -0.85 2.86
C LEU A 158 18.78 -1.50 3.41
N ARG A 159 18.68 -1.61 4.73
CA ARG A 159 17.51 -2.17 5.41
C ARG A 159 16.92 -1.17 6.37
N PHE A 160 15.61 -1.01 6.33
CA PHE A 160 14.88 -0.16 7.26
C PHE A 160 13.73 -0.93 7.88
N ARG A 161 13.48 -0.68 9.16
CA ARG A 161 12.23 -1.04 9.83
C ARG A 161 11.34 0.20 9.83
N LEU A 162 10.09 0.03 9.42
CA LEU A 162 9.06 1.06 9.38
C LEU A 162 8.03 0.75 10.45
N GLU A 163 7.66 1.77 11.23
CA GLU A 163 6.54 1.75 12.15
C GLU A 163 5.71 3.01 11.89
N ALA A 164 4.42 2.86 11.63
CA ALA A 164 3.52 3.97 11.36
C ALA A 164 2.22 3.84 12.12
N ARG A 165 1.67 4.98 12.51
CA ARG A 165 0.37 5.08 13.18
C ARG A 165 -0.36 6.31 12.69
N SER A 166 -1.60 6.10 12.26
CA SER A 166 -2.50 7.18 11.87
C SER A 166 -3.85 7.01 12.56
N ASP A 167 -4.44 8.11 13.00
CA ASP A 167 -5.77 8.14 13.59
C ASP A 167 -6.67 9.04 12.72
N ALA A 168 -7.72 8.46 12.15
CA ALA A 168 -8.71 9.18 11.34
C ALA A 168 -10.03 9.33 12.10
N ARG A 169 -10.62 10.53 12.01
CA ARG A 169 -11.95 10.84 12.54
C ARG A 169 -12.74 11.43 11.39
N GLU A 170 -13.87 10.79 11.06
CA GLU A 170 -14.73 11.04 9.89
C GLU A 170 -14.27 10.34 8.60
N VAL A 171 -15.14 9.46 8.10
CA VAL A 171 -15.11 8.99 6.71
C VAL A 171 -16.42 9.48 6.12
N VAL A 172 -16.37 10.40 5.15
CA VAL A 172 -17.53 10.76 4.34
C VAL A 172 -17.75 9.60 3.36
N PRO A 173 -18.85 8.83 3.45
CA PRO A 173 -19.19 7.89 2.39
C PRO A 173 -19.42 8.67 1.09
N ARG A 174 -18.96 8.16 -0.06
CA ARG A 174 -19.24 8.80 -1.36
C ARG A 174 -20.76 8.96 -1.55
N GLY A 175 -21.26 10.22 -1.62
CA GLY A 175 -22.66 10.57 -1.91
C GLY A 175 -23.27 11.64 -0.99
N ASP A 176 -24.55 12.01 -1.24
CA ASP A 176 -25.36 12.97 -0.45
C ASP A 176 -25.84 12.38 0.90
N THR A 177 -24.91 11.87 1.71
CA THR A 177 -25.22 11.31 3.03
C THR A 177 -24.55 12.09 4.15
N VAL A 178 -25.30 12.27 5.25
CA VAL A 178 -24.81 12.88 6.48
C VAL A 178 -23.52 12.17 6.93
N PRO A 179 -22.47 12.91 7.34
CA PRO A 179 -21.22 12.31 7.81
C PRO A 179 -21.47 11.27 8.88
N ILE A 180 -20.94 10.06 8.69
CA ILE A 180 -20.96 9.03 9.73
C ILE A 180 -19.71 9.21 10.58
N PRO A 181 -19.83 9.43 11.90
CA PRO A 181 -18.67 9.55 12.75
C PRO A 181 -17.97 8.19 12.83
N VAL A 182 -16.89 8.03 12.09
CA VAL A 182 -16.00 6.86 12.18
C VAL A 182 -14.77 7.27 12.97
N ARG A 183 -14.37 6.46 13.95
CA ARG A 183 -13.04 6.53 14.56
C ARG A 183 -12.24 5.36 14.06
N GLN A 184 -11.17 5.62 13.33
CA GLN A 184 -10.29 4.61 12.78
C GLN A 184 -8.87 4.83 13.28
N THR A 185 -8.23 3.77 13.76
CA THR A 185 -6.80 3.73 14.06
C THR A 185 -6.16 2.71 13.13
N THR A 186 -5.11 3.13 12.44
CA THR A 186 -4.29 2.25 11.60
C THR A 186 -2.91 2.15 12.23
N LEU A 187 -2.43 0.93 12.42
CA LEU A 187 -1.07 0.61 12.82
C LEU A 187 -0.41 -0.16 11.67
N GLU A 188 0.74 0.28 11.21
CA GLU A 188 1.54 -0.42 10.21
C GLU A 188 2.95 -0.67 10.76
N GLN A 189 3.44 -1.88 10.55
CA GLN A 189 4.83 -2.25 10.84
C GLN A 189 5.40 -3.02 9.68
N GLY A 190 6.70 -2.91 9.41
CA GLY A 190 7.28 -3.62 8.28
C GLY A 190 8.75 -3.39 8.07
N GLU A 191 9.30 -4.04 7.03
CA GLU A 191 10.67 -3.83 6.60
C GLU A 191 10.73 -3.35 5.15
N ILE A 192 11.76 -2.54 4.86
CA ILE A 192 12.08 -2.05 3.53
C ILE A 192 13.50 -2.49 3.21
N LEU A 193 13.65 -3.15 2.06
CA LEU A 193 14.94 -3.48 1.46
C LEU A 193 15.17 -2.56 0.26
N TRP A 194 16.24 -1.77 0.31
CA TRP A 194 16.53 -0.73 -0.67
C TRP A 194 17.90 -0.93 -1.30
N SER A 195 17.96 -0.94 -2.63
CA SER A 195 19.20 -0.90 -3.39
C SER A 195 19.54 0.53 -3.78
N PRO A 196 20.77 1.03 -3.53
CA PRO A 196 21.20 2.31 -4.07
C PRO A 196 21.11 2.37 -5.61
N ALA A 197 21.30 1.23 -6.29
CA ALA A 197 21.26 1.15 -7.75
C ALA A 197 19.83 1.03 -8.30
N SER A 198 18.99 0.20 -7.68
CA SER A 198 17.66 -0.16 -8.22
C SER A 198 16.47 0.40 -7.45
N GLY A 199 16.69 1.12 -6.34
CA GLY A 199 15.63 1.63 -5.49
C GLY A 199 14.99 0.54 -4.63
N LEU A 200 13.66 0.61 -4.46
CA LEU A 200 12.89 -0.38 -3.69
C LEU A 200 13.06 -1.79 -4.28
N VAL A 201 13.51 -2.73 -3.45
CA VAL A 201 13.69 -4.15 -3.81
C VAL A 201 12.65 -5.03 -3.14
N ARG A 202 12.38 -4.81 -1.85
CA ARG A 202 11.36 -5.55 -1.11
C ARG A 202 10.71 -4.64 -0.07
N ARG A 203 9.42 -4.84 0.18
CA ARG A 203 8.71 -4.26 1.31
C ARG A 203 7.80 -5.30 1.93
N THR A 204 7.80 -5.40 3.24
CA THR A 204 6.78 -6.13 3.99
C THR A 204 5.97 -5.14 4.81
N ARG A 205 4.69 -5.42 5.01
CA ARG A 205 3.78 -4.62 5.83
C ARG A 205 2.86 -5.55 6.60
N ASP A 206 2.78 -5.36 7.89
CA ASP A 206 1.78 -5.92 8.79
C ASP A 206 0.92 -4.74 9.26
N ILE A 207 -0.35 -4.73 8.83
CA ILE A 207 -1.27 -3.61 9.00
C ILE A 207 -2.42 -4.08 9.89
N THR A 208 -2.72 -3.33 10.94
CA THR A 208 -3.94 -3.50 11.74
C THR A 208 -4.77 -2.24 11.65
N ILE A 209 -6.01 -2.38 11.17
CA ILE A 209 -6.98 -1.30 11.14
C ILE A 209 -8.07 -1.64 12.13
N GLU A 210 -8.32 -0.76 13.08
CA GLU A 210 -9.45 -0.85 13.99
C GLU A 210 -10.35 0.35 13.75
N ALA A 211 -11.62 0.10 13.44
CA ALA A 211 -12.61 1.15 13.29
C ALA A 211 -13.80 0.91 14.20
N THR A 212 -14.32 1.98 14.79
CA THR A 212 -15.56 1.97 15.56
C THR A 212 -16.50 3.02 15.00
N ILE A 213 -17.73 2.59 14.77
CA ILE A 213 -18.85 3.43 14.39
C ILE A 213 -19.84 3.41 15.57
N PRO A 214 -20.00 4.52 16.30
CA PRO A 214 -20.94 4.57 17.41
C PRO A 214 -22.39 4.52 16.90
N SER A 215 -23.32 4.12 17.75
CA SER A 215 -24.74 4.31 17.48
C SER A 215 -25.08 5.80 17.47
N GLY A 216 -25.99 6.20 16.57
CA GLY A 216 -26.38 7.59 16.39
C GLY A 216 -26.93 7.87 14.99
N GLY A 217 -27.89 8.79 14.89
CA GLY A 217 -28.54 9.12 13.61
C GLY A 217 -29.18 7.90 12.95
N ARG A 218 -28.69 7.52 11.76
CA ARG A 218 -29.17 6.34 10.99
C ARG A 218 -28.59 5.01 11.49
N ILE A 219 -27.59 5.02 12.36
CA ILE A 219 -26.92 3.82 12.86
C ILE A 219 -27.57 3.38 14.16
N ARG A 220 -28.38 2.33 14.06
CA ARG A 220 -29.17 1.82 15.19
C ARG A 220 -28.30 1.10 16.23
N GLU A 221 -27.24 0.44 15.79
CA GLU A 221 -26.36 -0.36 16.64
C GLU A 221 -24.90 -0.03 16.33
N PRO A 222 -24.02 0.06 17.35
CA PRO A 222 -22.61 0.33 17.12
C PRO A 222 -21.96 -0.82 16.34
N VAL A 223 -21.03 -0.46 15.46
CA VAL A 223 -20.26 -1.42 14.65
C VAL A 223 -18.79 -1.28 15.00
N ARG A 224 -18.13 -2.42 15.21
CA ARG A 224 -16.68 -2.50 15.33
C ARG A 224 -16.13 -3.31 14.17
N PHE A 225 -15.03 -2.85 13.63
CA PHE A 225 -14.37 -3.44 12.49
C PHE A 225 -12.89 -3.60 12.81
N ARG A 226 -12.35 -4.78 12.55
CA ARG A 226 -10.93 -5.06 12.67
C ARG A 226 -10.44 -5.73 11.39
N VAL A 227 -9.38 -5.18 10.82
CA VAL A 227 -8.65 -5.79 9.71
C VAL A 227 -7.23 -6.03 10.14
N VAL A 228 -6.73 -7.24 9.90
CA VAL A 228 -5.33 -7.58 10.01
C VAL A 228 -4.86 -8.01 8.64
N GLN A 229 -3.86 -7.33 8.09
CA GLN A 229 -3.38 -7.56 6.74
C GLN A 229 -1.87 -7.71 6.73
N ARG A 230 -1.38 -8.72 6.01
CA ARG A 230 0.03 -8.90 5.69
C ARG A 230 0.22 -8.69 4.19
N VAL A 231 1.12 -7.77 3.82
CA VAL A 231 1.45 -7.44 2.44
C VAL A 231 2.94 -7.64 2.21
N GLU A 232 3.29 -8.26 1.09
CA GLU A 232 4.65 -8.36 0.60
C GLU A 232 4.72 -7.81 -0.83
N LEU A 233 5.71 -6.96 -1.06
CA LEU A 233 6.03 -6.42 -2.36
C LEU A 233 7.49 -6.77 -2.68
N THR A 234 7.74 -7.42 -3.81
CA THR A 234 9.08 -7.83 -4.24
C THR A 234 9.34 -7.37 -5.66
N ARG A 235 10.45 -6.67 -5.89
CA ARG A 235 10.90 -6.27 -7.22
C ARG A 235 11.22 -7.50 -8.05
N LEU A 236 10.65 -7.57 -9.25
CA LEU A 236 10.92 -8.59 -10.24
C LEU A 236 12.11 -8.20 -11.13
N SER A 237 12.71 -9.20 -11.78
CA SER A 237 13.73 -8.95 -12.80
C SER A 237 13.13 -8.14 -13.96
N GLN A 238 13.91 -7.18 -14.46
CA GLN A 238 13.52 -6.39 -15.63
C GLN A 238 13.44 -7.30 -16.87
N ARG A 239 12.38 -7.14 -17.66
CA ARG A 239 12.36 -7.65 -19.04
C ARG A 239 13.16 -6.70 -19.92
N THR A 240 13.75 -7.25 -20.99
CA THR A 240 14.68 -6.56 -21.89
C THR A 240 14.05 -5.38 -22.66
N ALA A 241 12.73 -5.22 -22.65
CA ALA A 241 12.03 -4.11 -23.28
C ALA A 241 10.80 -3.69 -22.47
N CYS A 242 10.58 -2.39 -22.43
CA CYS A 242 9.36 -1.77 -21.90
C CYS A 242 8.46 -1.49 -23.09
N GLY A 243 7.41 -2.30 -23.26
CA GLY A 243 6.38 -2.09 -24.27
C GLY A 243 5.42 -0.98 -23.86
#